data_AF-A0A0Q8JF82-F1
#
_entry.id   AF-A0A0Q8JF82-F1
#
_cell.length_a   1.000
_cell.length_b   1.000
_cell.length_c   1.000
_cell.angle_alpha   90.00
_cell.angle_beta   90.00
_cell.angle_gamma   90.00
#
_symmetry.space_group_name_H-M   'P 1'
#
loop_
_entity.id
_entity.type
_entity.pdbx_description
1 polymer ?
#
loop_
_entity_poly.entity_id
_entity_poly.type
_entity_poly.pdbx_seq_one_letter_code
_entity_poly.pdbx_strand_id
1 'polypeptide(L)'
;MTDRTRRRGGAPGEPMDFATLKAAWPWTDIVDCPGRFVLKHADPALMPADLLGSDIPVSEHRSALARDVVLVAWLTDGGLISYRRADGGWLHTLNTPEGMARKLSQLGLAPPQAPTRIVAASVL
;
A
#
# COMPACT_ATOMS: atom_id res chain seq x y z
N MET A 1 -6.09 -27.20 4.48
CA MET A 1 -7.01 -26.23 5.11
C MET A 1 -6.17 -25.37 6.03
N THR A 2 -5.43 -24.41 5.47
CA THR A 2 -4.51 -23.56 6.22
C THR A 2 -5.31 -22.47 6.92
N ASP A 3 -5.12 -22.38 8.23
CA ASP A 3 -5.69 -21.35 9.09
C ASP A 3 -5.26 -19.97 8.59
N ARG A 4 -6.16 -19.30 7.86
CA ARG A 4 -6.05 -17.90 7.47
C ARG A 4 -6.52 -17.05 8.65
N THR A 5 -5.85 -17.14 9.81
CA THR A 5 -6.17 -16.30 10.96
C THR A 5 -5.90 -14.85 10.57
N ARG A 6 -6.95 -14.22 10.05
CA ARG A 6 -6.95 -12.95 9.34
C ARG A 6 -6.67 -11.84 10.35
N ARG A 7 -5.40 -11.46 10.53
CA ARG A 7 -5.04 -10.25 11.26
C ARG A 7 -5.30 -9.04 10.36
N ARG A 8 -6.56 -8.64 10.24
CA ARG A 8 -6.88 -7.35 9.60
C ARG A 8 -6.21 -6.25 10.43
N GLY A 9 -5.61 -5.27 9.77
CA GLY A 9 -4.94 -4.16 10.46
C GLY A 9 -5.86 -3.43 11.43
N GLY A 10 -7.12 -3.17 11.06
CA GLY A 10 -8.01 -2.27 11.80
C GLY A 10 -9.48 -2.71 11.88
N ALA A 11 -10.24 -1.99 12.71
CA ALA A 11 -11.67 -2.18 12.91
C ALA A 11 -12.49 -1.74 11.67
N PRO A 12 -13.68 -2.33 11.42
CA PRO A 12 -14.56 -1.88 10.34
C PRO A 12 -14.97 -0.41 10.52
N GLY A 13 -14.79 0.41 9.49
CA GLY A 13 -15.23 1.81 9.47
C GLY A 13 -14.23 2.84 10.01
N GLU A 14 -13.10 2.41 10.57
CA GLU A 14 -12.02 3.32 10.98
C GLU A 14 -10.95 3.41 9.87
N PRO A 15 -10.43 4.61 9.54
CA PRO A 15 -9.40 4.74 8.52
C PRO A 15 -8.12 4.01 8.94
N MET A 16 -7.62 3.15 8.06
CA MET A 16 -6.39 2.39 8.31
C MET A 16 -5.19 3.35 8.33
N ASP A 17 -4.41 3.31 9.42
CA ASP A 17 -3.17 4.06 9.57
C ASP A 17 -1.93 3.13 9.54
N PHE A 18 -0.75 3.73 9.46
CA PHE A 18 0.52 3.04 9.38
C PHE A 18 0.81 2.26 10.66
N ALA A 19 0.60 2.86 11.84
CA ALA A 19 0.91 2.23 13.12
C ALA A 19 0.09 0.94 13.33
N THR A 20 -1.19 1.02 12.99
CA THR A 20 -2.18 -0.06 13.02
C THR A 20 -1.77 -1.20 12.11
N LEU A 21 -1.47 -0.92 10.82
CA LEU A 21 -1.02 -1.98 9.91
C LEU A 21 0.36 -2.54 10.30
N LYS A 22 1.24 -1.70 10.85
CA LYS A 22 2.58 -2.09 11.31
C LYS A 22 2.51 -3.04 12.51
N ALA A 23 1.55 -2.85 13.41
CA ALA A 23 1.37 -3.72 14.57
C ALA A 23 0.74 -5.07 14.22
N ALA A 24 -0.07 -5.14 13.16
CA ALA A 24 -0.83 -6.34 12.80
C ALA A 24 -0.01 -7.44 12.11
N TRP A 25 1.16 -7.12 11.54
CA TRP A 25 1.93 -8.02 10.69
C TRP A 25 3.44 -7.95 10.96
N PRO A 26 4.22 -9.00 10.62
CA PRO A 26 5.66 -9.05 10.86
C PRO A 26 6.45 -8.24 9.81
N TRP A 27 6.35 -6.92 9.89
CA TRP A 27 7.15 -6.01 9.07
C TRP A 27 8.58 -5.93 9.56
N THR A 28 9.53 -5.71 8.64
CA THR A 28 10.93 -5.44 8.99
C THR A 28 11.47 -4.30 8.14
N ASP A 29 12.24 -3.41 8.76
CA ASP A 29 12.97 -2.35 8.07
C ASP A 29 13.79 -2.90 6.90
N ILE A 30 13.74 -2.20 5.78
CA ILE A 30 14.64 -2.43 4.67
C ILE A 30 15.91 -1.61 4.94
N VAL A 31 17.05 -2.30 5.02
CA VAL A 31 18.37 -1.68 5.26
C VAL A 31 18.62 -0.57 4.23
N ASP A 32 19.15 0.56 4.71
CA ASP A 32 19.42 1.78 3.94
C ASP A 32 18.20 2.39 3.22
N CYS A 33 16.99 1.98 3.59
CA CYS A 33 15.73 2.48 3.03
C CYS A 33 14.81 3.01 4.16
N PRO A 34 15.14 4.14 4.81
CA PRO A 34 14.42 4.63 5.98
C PRO A 34 12.93 4.84 5.69
N GLY A 35 12.07 4.41 6.63
CA GLY A 35 10.62 4.51 6.47
C GLY A 35 10.02 3.52 5.49
N ARG A 36 10.75 2.46 5.11
CA ARG A 36 10.24 1.36 4.28
C ARG A 36 10.44 0.02 4.98
N PHE A 37 9.37 -0.77 5.02
CA PHE A 37 9.34 -2.03 5.74
C PHE A 37 8.79 -3.13 4.84
N VAL A 38 9.48 -4.26 4.74
CA VAL A 38 9.04 -5.42 3.98
C VAL A 38 8.27 -6.40 4.86
N LEU A 39 7.22 -7.02 4.32
CA LEU A 39 6.52 -8.09 5.03
C LEU A 39 7.37 -9.36 5.00
N LYS A 40 7.76 -9.87 6.18
CA LYS A 40 8.51 -11.13 6.27
C LYS A 40 7.59 -12.34 6.18
N HIS A 41 8.09 -13.42 5.57
CA HIS A 41 7.42 -14.72 5.49
C HIS A 41 5.99 -14.64 4.94
N ALA A 42 5.72 -13.68 4.06
CA ALA A 42 4.42 -13.56 3.43
C ALA A 42 4.12 -14.80 2.59
N ASP A 43 2.92 -15.34 2.73
CA ASP A 43 2.37 -16.27 1.76
C ASP A 43 2.36 -15.57 0.39
N PRO A 44 2.94 -16.16 -0.69
CA PRO A 44 2.91 -15.56 -2.01
C PRO A 44 1.51 -15.23 -2.51
N ALA A 45 0.47 -15.90 -2.02
CA ALA A 45 -0.93 -15.64 -2.37
C ALA A 45 -1.59 -14.52 -1.55
N LEU A 46 -0.89 -13.94 -0.56
CA LEU A 46 -1.43 -12.88 0.30
C LEU A 46 -1.67 -11.61 -0.52
N MET A 47 -2.91 -11.19 -0.69
CA MET A 47 -3.24 -10.03 -1.51
C MET A 47 -3.24 -8.75 -0.67
N PRO A 48 -3.11 -7.56 -1.29
CA PRO A 48 -3.28 -6.28 -0.57
C PRO A 48 -4.60 -6.18 0.20
N ALA A 49 -5.70 -6.71 -0.34
CA ALA A 49 -7.01 -6.71 0.32
C ALA A 49 -7.06 -7.59 1.59
N ASP A 50 -6.19 -8.59 1.70
CA ASP A 50 -6.09 -9.42 2.91
C ASP A 50 -5.38 -8.68 4.05
N LEU A 51 -4.42 -7.82 3.71
CA LEU A 51 -3.72 -6.95 4.66
C LEU A 51 -4.58 -5.77 5.11
N LEU A 52 -5.18 -5.08 4.14
CA LEU A 52 -5.85 -3.80 4.33
C LEU A 52 -7.34 -3.93 4.68
N GLY A 53 -7.97 -5.03 4.26
CA GLY A 53 -9.41 -5.09 4.11
C GLY A 53 -9.90 -4.61 2.74
N SER A 54 -11.19 -4.82 2.48
CA SER A 54 -11.88 -4.51 1.23
C SER A 54 -12.17 -3.03 1.02
N ASP A 55 -12.08 -2.23 2.08
CA ASP A 55 -12.65 -0.88 2.14
C ASP A 55 -11.60 0.19 1.80
N ILE A 56 -10.33 -0.20 1.71
CA ILE A 56 -9.22 0.67 1.34
C ILE A 56 -9.00 0.58 -0.17
N PRO A 57 -9.15 1.69 -0.93
CA PRO A 57 -8.90 1.70 -2.36
C PRO A 57 -7.46 1.35 -2.68
N VAL A 58 -7.28 0.48 -3.68
CA VAL A 58 -5.96 0.12 -4.22
C VAL A 58 -5.91 0.53 -5.68
N SER A 59 -4.89 1.32 -6.04
CA SER A 59 -4.65 1.75 -7.41
C SER A 59 -3.56 0.88 -8.05
N GLU A 60 -3.80 0.39 -9.27
CA GLU A 60 -2.84 -0.39 -10.05
C GLU A 60 -2.06 0.51 -11.01
N HIS A 61 -0.74 0.34 -11.06
CA HIS A 61 0.19 1.17 -11.85
C HIS A 61 1.17 0.28 -12.60
N ARG A 62 1.47 0.67 -13.85
CA ARG A 62 2.60 0.15 -14.62
C ARG A 62 3.63 1.26 -14.75
N SER A 63 4.87 0.97 -14.37
CA SER A 63 5.99 1.89 -14.47
C SER A 63 7.05 1.29 -15.40
N ALA A 64 7.65 2.10 -16.27
CA ALA A 64 8.81 1.68 -17.05
C ALA A 64 10.04 1.37 -16.17
N LEU A 65 10.04 1.84 -14.92
CA LEU A 65 11.10 1.67 -13.93
C LEU A 65 10.85 0.48 -12.97
N ALA A 66 9.78 -0.29 -13.19
CA ALA A 66 9.49 -1.51 -12.44
C ALA A 66 9.13 -2.66 -13.38
N ARG A 67 9.73 -3.82 -13.13
CA ARG A 67 9.39 -5.06 -13.86
C ARG A 67 7.96 -5.50 -13.57
N ASP A 68 7.58 -5.47 -12.31
CA ASP A 68 6.32 -6.00 -11.81
C ASP A 68 5.26 -4.90 -11.74
N VAL A 69 3.98 -5.30 -11.82
CA VAL A 69 2.85 -4.37 -11.65
C VAL A 69 2.85 -3.86 -10.20
N VAL A 70 2.69 -2.55 -10.04
CA VAL A 70 2.75 -1.88 -8.73
C VAL A 70 1.34 -1.53 -8.28
N LEU A 71 0.96 -1.95 -7.08
CA LEU A 71 -0.28 -1.58 -6.44
C LEU A 71 0.01 -0.64 -5.28
N VAL A 72 -0.73 0.46 -5.22
CA VAL A 72 -0.53 1.53 -4.25
C VAL A 72 -1.84 1.77 -3.50
N ALA A 73 -1.78 1.64 -2.18
CA ALA A 73 -2.87 1.96 -1.27
C ALA A 73 -2.40 3.00 -0.27
N TRP A 74 -3.16 4.09 -0.13
CA TRP A 74 -2.87 5.15 0.82
C TRP A 74 -3.56 4.88 2.14
N LEU A 75 -2.81 5.07 3.21
CA LEU A 75 -3.29 5.04 4.58
C LEU A 75 -3.38 6.48 5.11
N THR A 76 -3.89 6.66 6.32
CA THR A 76 -3.95 7.98 6.97
C THR A 76 -2.58 8.67 7.01
N ASP A 77 -1.52 7.94 7.34
CA ASP A 77 -0.16 8.44 7.52
C ASP A 77 0.88 7.50 6.87
N GLY A 78 0.80 7.38 5.54
CA GLY A 78 1.74 6.62 4.73
C GLY A 78 1.02 5.71 3.75
N GLY A 79 1.54 4.51 3.51
CA GLY A 79 0.86 3.58 2.63
C GLY A 79 1.53 2.26 2.35
N LEU A 80 0.78 1.41 1.67
CA LEU A 80 1.23 0.12 1.18
C LEU A 80 1.61 0.24 -0.30
N ILE A 81 2.82 -0.21 -0.63
CA ILE A 81 3.24 -0.46 -2.01
C ILE A 81 3.45 -1.96 -2.15
N SER A 82 2.69 -2.58 -3.05
CA SER A 82 2.77 -4.01 -3.34
C SER A 82 3.19 -4.24 -4.79
N TYR A 83 4.00 -5.25 -5.03
CA TYR A 83 4.36 -5.70 -6.37
C TYR A 83 3.68 -7.03 -6.65
N ARG A 84 2.93 -7.11 -7.76
CA ARG A 84 2.41 -8.38 -8.30
C ARG A 84 3.45 -8.93 -9.26
N ARG A 85 4.17 -9.97 -8.81
CA ARG A 85 5.23 -10.63 -9.56
C ARG A 85 4.68 -11.43 -10.73
N ALA A 86 5.52 -11.68 -11.73
CA ALA A 86 5.16 -12.45 -12.91
C ALA A 86 4.70 -13.89 -12.62
N ASP A 87 5.14 -14.48 -11.50
CA ASP A 87 4.73 -15.80 -11.02
C ASP A 87 3.38 -15.79 -10.28
N GLY A 88 2.71 -14.64 -10.20
CA GLY A 88 1.46 -14.44 -9.47
C GLY A 88 1.65 -14.15 -7.98
N GLY A 89 2.89 -14.19 -7.47
CA GLY A 89 3.20 -13.92 -6.08
C GLY A 89 3.18 -12.42 -5.72
N TRP A 90 3.05 -12.13 -4.43
CA TRP A 90 3.03 -10.77 -3.91
C TRP A 90 4.27 -10.41 -3.08
N LEU A 91 4.76 -9.18 -3.26
CA LEU A 91 5.74 -8.55 -2.39
C LEU A 91 5.16 -7.26 -1.82
N HIS A 92 5.06 -7.17 -0.50
CA HIS A 92 4.48 -6.00 0.16
C HIS A 92 5.54 -5.18 0.87
N THR A 93 5.42 -3.87 0.75
CA THR A 93 6.16 -2.91 1.57
C THR A 93 5.21 -1.90 2.19
N LEU A 94 5.27 -1.77 3.51
CA LEU A 94 4.63 -0.70 4.28
C LEU A 94 5.60 0.49 4.33
N ASN A 95 5.10 1.70 4.15
CA ASN A 95 5.93 2.88 4.03
C ASN A 95 5.36 4.04 4.87
N THR A 96 6.24 4.79 5.54
CA THR A 96 5.90 6.11 6.09
C THR A 96 5.61 7.09 4.94
N PRO A 97 5.03 8.28 5.20
CA PRO A 97 4.78 9.28 4.16
C PRO A 97 6.02 9.62 3.33
N GLU A 98 7.18 9.80 3.96
CA GLU A 98 8.45 10.15 3.32
C GLU A 98 9.00 8.97 2.50
N GLY A 99 8.91 7.75 3.05
CA GLY A 99 9.31 6.53 2.36
C GLY A 99 8.47 6.29 1.10
N MET A 100 7.17 6.55 1.19
CA MET A 100 6.23 6.43 0.07
C MET A 100 6.52 7.47 -1.01
N ALA A 101 6.65 8.75 -0.64
CA ALA A 101 6.95 9.83 -1.58
C ALA A 101 8.26 9.54 -2.35
N ARG A 102 9.33 9.15 -1.64
CA ARG A 102 10.61 8.80 -2.25
C ARG A 102 10.46 7.61 -3.20
N LYS A 103 9.74 6.56 -2.78
CA LYS A 103 9.60 5.35 -3.61
C LYS A 103 8.75 5.59 -4.85
N LEU A 104 7.66 6.35 -4.73
CA LEU A 104 6.82 6.69 -5.89
C LEU A 104 7.57 7.58 -6.89
N SER A 105 8.36 8.55 -6.41
CA SER A 105 9.24 9.34 -7.26
C SER A 105 10.23 8.47 -8.03
N GLN A 106 10.85 7.47 -7.38
CA GLN A 106 11.75 6.52 -8.05
C GLN A 106 11.05 5.64 -9.08
N LEU A 107 9.73 5.44 -8.94
CA LEU A 107 8.92 4.70 -9.90
C LEU A 107 8.34 5.60 -11.00
N GLY A 108 8.60 6.91 -10.97
CA GLY A 108 7.97 7.86 -11.89
C GLY A 108 6.45 7.94 -11.72
N LEU A 109 5.93 7.60 -10.53
CA LEU A 109 4.50 7.64 -10.21
C LEU A 109 4.20 8.90 -9.41
N ALA A 110 3.15 9.61 -9.79
CA ALA A 110 2.66 10.73 -9.01
C ALA A 110 1.91 10.23 -7.77
N PRO A 111 1.98 10.96 -6.63
CA PRO A 111 1.03 10.74 -5.55
C PRO A 111 -0.41 10.94 -6.06
N PRO A 112 -1.41 10.33 -5.42
CA PRO A 112 -2.79 10.48 -5.79
C PRO A 112 -3.12 11.95 -5.72
N GLN A 113 -3.73 12.44 -6.78
CA GLN A 113 -4.32 13.77 -6.77
C GLN A 113 -5.39 13.75 -5.67
N ALA A 114 -5.35 14.70 -4.73
CA ALA A 114 -6.50 14.96 -3.88
C ALA A 114 -7.72 15.15 -4.79
N PRO A 115 -8.92 14.67 -4.42
CA PRO A 115 -10.09 14.85 -5.26
C PRO A 115 -10.23 16.33 -5.58
N THR A 116 -10.10 16.68 -6.86
CA THR A 116 -10.33 18.04 -7.33
C THR A 116 -11.77 18.39 -6.98
N ARG A 117 -11.97 19.30 -6.02
CA ARG A 117 -13.28 19.91 -5.81
C ARG A 117 -13.61 20.66 -7.09
N ILE A 118 -14.48 20.09 -7.92
CA ILE A 118 -15.17 20.85 -8.96
C ILE A 118 -16.07 21.84 -8.21
N VAL A 119 -15.60 23.06 -8.02
CA VAL A 119 -16.51 24.18 -7.74
C VAL A 119 -17.29 24.41 -9.02
N ALA A 120 -18.54 23.97 -9.05
CA ALA A 120 -19.46 24.36 -10.10
C ALA A 120 -19.49 25.90 -10.12
N ALA A 121 -18.96 26.50 -11.19
CA ALA A 121 -19.18 27.90 -11.46
C ALA A 121 -20.70 28.05 -11.63
N SER A 122 -21.34 28.66 -10.64
CA SER A 122 -22.73 29.11 -10.79
C SER A 122 -22.70 30.23 -11.80
N VAL A 123 -23.09 29.92 -13.04
CA VAL A 123 -23.44 30.93 -14.03
C VAL A 123 -24.81 31.46 -13.60
N LEU A 124 -24.84 32.74 -13.22
CA LEU A 124 -26.06 33.53 -12.99
C LEU A 124 -26.71 33.89 -14.34
#